data_AF-A0A6P1C031-F1
#
_entry.id   AF-A0A6P1C031-F1
#
_cell.length_a   1.000
_cell.length_b   1.000
_cell.length_c   1.000
_cell.angle_alpha   90.00
_cell.angle_beta   90.00
_cell.angle_gamma   90.00
#
_symmetry.space_group_name_H-M   'P 1'
#
loop_
_entity.id
_entity.type
_entity.pdbx_description
1 polymer ?
#
loop_
_entity_poly.entity_id
_entity_poly.type
_entity_poly.pdbx_seq_one_letter_code
_entity_poly.pdbx_strand_id
1 'polypeptide(L)'
;MKILVSVFLASFSASITVAQAGDVFTCRKIANDAARLDCYDTLFGKTGEGAAKKVDTALTISWSDLQVDYKKMRGQSVTTSGKFLFMGEQGLLYDKNGGMTAFFVNVEKLPRDQLSLLYNNCTSGCDISVSGKVGDVMMQRGITAASVNLED
;
A
#
# COMPACT_ATOMS: atom_id res chain seq x y z
N MET A 1 42.75 42.84 7.61
CA MET A 1 41.47 42.71 8.34
C MET A 1 40.84 41.39 7.89
N LYS A 2 40.84 40.39 8.77
CA LYS A 2 40.41 39.00 8.50
C LYS A 2 38.88 38.92 8.64
N ILE A 3 38.17 38.41 7.64
CA ILE A 3 36.78 37.97 7.79
C ILE A 3 36.71 36.53 7.31
N LEU A 4 36.69 35.63 8.29
CA LEU A 4 36.32 34.22 8.16
C LEU A 4 34.79 34.17 8.01
N VAL A 5 34.29 33.52 6.96
CA VAL A 5 32.91 33.02 6.94
C VAL A 5 32.97 31.53 6.65
N SER A 6 32.70 30.78 7.71
CA SER A 6 32.78 29.34 7.81
C SER A 6 31.68 28.66 6.98
N VAL A 7 32.10 27.66 6.21
CA VAL A 7 31.27 26.70 5.49
C VAL A 7 30.58 25.78 6.51
N PHE A 8 29.25 25.76 6.54
CA PHE A 8 28.47 24.71 7.20
C PHE A 8 27.84 23.81 6.13
N LEU A 9 28.55 22.75 5.75
CA LEU A 9 27.96 21.59 5.09
C LEU A 9 27.30 20.74 6.19
N ALA A 10 25.98 20.80 6.29
CA ALA A 10 25.21 19.88 7.12
C ALA A 10 25.00 18.57 6.35
N SER A 11 25.88 17.60 6.57
CA SER A 11 25.73 16.23 6.10
C SER A 11 24.62 15.54 6.91
N PHE A 12 23.40 15.44 6.36
CA PHE A 12 22.36 14.57 6.88
C PHE A 12 22.68 13.12 6.53
N SER A 13 23.35 12.40 7.43
CA SER A 13 23.49 10.95 7.35
C SER A 13 22.19 10.29 7.81
N ALA A 14 21.30 9.98 6.88
CA ALA A 14 20.21 9.05 7.14
C ALA A 14 20.78 7.62 7.14
N SER A 15 20.97 7.05 8.33
CA SER A 15 21.34 5.65 8.48
C SER A 15 20.16 4.77 8.08
N ILE A 16 20.15 4.30 6.83
CA ILE A 16 19.26 3.22 6.40
C ILE A 16 19.95 1.93 6.86
N THR A 17 19.43 1.28 7.89
CA THR A 17 19.89 -0.05 8.32
C THR A 17 19.42 -1.07 7.29
N VAL A 18 20.18 -1.24 6.21
CA VAL A 18 19.99 -2.35 5.28
C VAL A 18 20.58 -3.59 5.95
N ALA A 19 19.75 -4.55 6.35
CA ALA A 19 20.21 -5.84 6.86
C ALA A 19 21.20 -6.45 5.84
N GLN A 20 22.40 -6.83 6.28
CA GLN A 20 23.44 -7.30 5.38
C GLN A 20 23.18 -8.77 5.02
N ALA A 21 23.58 -9.17 3.81
CA ALA A 21 23.39 -10.55 3.34
C ALA A 21 23.95 -11.61 4.30
N GLY A 22 25.00 -11.29 5.06
CA GLY A 22 25.60 -12.18 6.08
C GLY A 22 24.67 -12.52 7.25
N ASP A 23 23.77 -11.60 7.61
CA ASP A 23 22.86 -11.78 8.75
C ASP A 23 21.77 -12.81 8.42
N VAL A 24 21.30 -12.80 7.17
CA VAL A 24 20.29 -13.74 6.64
C VAL A 24 20.79 -15.19 6.66
N PHE A 25 22.04 -15.42 6.24
CA PHE A 25 22.64 -16.76 6.26
C PHE A 25 22.86 -17.30 7.67
N THR A 26 22.96 -16.41 8.66
CA THR A 26 23.09 -16.79 10.06
C THR A 26 21.76 -17.30 10.61
N CYS A 27 20.65 -16.59 10.37
CA CYS A 27 19.31 -17.06 10.75
C CYS A 27 18.96 -18.42 10.10
N ARG A 28 19.35 -18.64 8.84
CA ARG A 28 19.08 -19.90 8.12
C ARG A 28 19.71 -21.13 8.80
N LYS A 29 20.80 -20.98 9.54
CA LYS A 29 21.49 -22.09 10.22
C LYS A 29 20.83 -22.50 11.53
N ILE A 30 19.85 -21.74 12.03
CA ILE A 30 19.12 -22.07 13.25
C ILE A 30 18.16 -23.25 12.95
N ALA A 31 18.36 -24.35 13.68
CA ALA A 31 17.58 -25.58 13.49
C ALA A 31 16.17 -25.52 14.10
N ASN A 32 16.00 -24.73 15.15
CA ASN A 32 14.70 -24.52 15.79
C ASN A 32 13.89 -23.48 15.00
N ASP A 33 12.69 -23.88 14.55
CA ASP A 33 11.87 -23.04 13.69
C ASP A 33 11.40 -21.74 14.35
N ALA A 34 11.04 -21.76 15.63
CA ALA A 34 10.58 -20.58 16.36
C ALA A 34 11.73 -19.57 16.56
N ALA A 35 12.91 -20.04 16.95
CA ALA A 35 14.09 -19.20 17.09
C ALA A 35 14.58 -18.66 15.73
N ARG A 36 14.42 -19.45 14.65
CA ARG A 36 14.74 -18.99 13.29
C ARG A 36 13.80 -17.88 12.84
N LEU A 37 12.51 -18.00 13.14
CA LEU A 37 11.51 -16.98 12.83
C LEU A 37 11.79 -15.67 13.57
N ASP A 38 12.06 -15.74 14.88
CA ASP A 38 12.39 -14.59 15.71
C ASP A 38 13.67 -13.86 15.23
N CYS A 39 14.65 -14.61 14.73
CA CYS A 39 15.86 -14.07 14.11
C CYS A 39 15.53 -13.24 12.85
N TYR A 40 14.64 -13.74 11.98
CA TYR A 40 14.18 -12.98 10.81
C TYR A 40 13.35 -11.76 11.20
N ASP A 41 12.46 -11.90 12.18
CA ASP A 41 11.67 -10.80 12.71
C ASP A 41 12.55 -9.67 13.28
N THR A 42 13.68 -10.02 13.90
CA THR A 42 14.66 -9.04 14.38
C THR A 42 15.37 -8.32 13.21
N LEU A 43 15.68 -9.04 12.12
CA LEU A 43 16.40 -8.46 10.96
C LEU A 43 15.50 -7.61 10.04
N PHE A 44 14.25 -8.02 9.87
CA PHE A 44 13.33 -7.42 8.89
C PHE A 44 12.15 -6.68 9.53
N GLY A 45 12.08 -6.68 10.86
CA GLY A 45 10.89 -6.30 11.61
C GLY A 45 9.90 -7.47 11.65
N LYS A 46 9.15 -7.56 12.75
CA LYS A 46 8.04 -8.52 12.85
C LYS A 46 7.09 -8.31 11.68
N THR A 47 6.61 -9.40 11.09
CA THR A 47 5.53 -9.37 10.11
C THR A 47 4.27 -8.78 10.76
N GLY A 48 4.18 -7.45 10.68
CA GLY A 48 3.23 -6.60 11.42
C GLY A 48 3.72 -5.16 11.63
N GLU A 49 5.03 -4.93 11.65
CA GLU A 49 5.63 -3.60 11.91
C GLU A 49 6.55 -3.08 10.78
N GLY A 50 6.85 -3.91 9.76
CA GLY A 50 7.80 -3.56 8.68
C GLY A 50 7.20 -3.10 7.34
N ALA A 51 5.87 -3.02 7.20
CA ALA A 51 5.21 -2.55 5.97
C ALA A 51 4.22 -1.40 6.20
N ALA A 52 4.18 -0.81 7.39
CA ALA A 52 3.50 0.46 7.62
C ALA A 52 4.38 1.61 7.13
N LYS A 53 4.60 1.66 5.82
CA LYS A 53 4.90 2.93 5.12
C LYS A 53 3.86 3.92 5.64
N LYS A 54 4.28 5.01 6.30
CA LYS A 54 3.40 6.04 6.90
C LYS A 54 2.02 6.03 6.23
N VAL A 55 1.08 5.36 6.87
CA VAL A 55 -0.32 5.47 6.49
C VAL A 55 -0.68 6.85 6.99
N ASP A 56 -0.53 7.87 6.14
CA ASP A 56 -1.34 9.07 6.26
C ASP A 56 -2.74 8.54 6.53
N THR A 57 -3.28 8.82 7.72
CA THR A 57 -4.49 8.19 8.25
C THR A 57 -5.58 8.33 7.21
N ALA A 58 -5.78 7.26 6.42
CA ALA A 58 -6.64 7.31 5.26
C ALA A 58 -8.07 7.44 5.80
N LEU A 59 -8.81 8.41 5.29
CA LEU A 59 -10.18 8.62 5.72
C LEU A 59 -11.02 7.43 5.25
N THR A 60 -11.58 6.67 6.18
CA THR A 60 -12.57 5.65 5.85
C THR A 60 -13.85 6.33 5.39
N ILE A 61 -14.29 6.03 4.17
CA ILE A 61 -15.47 6.61 3.54
C ILE A 61 -16.27 5.51 2.84
N SER A 62 -17.59 5.62 2.84
CA SER A 62 -18.43 4.70 2.08
C SER A 62 -18.26 4.93 0.58
N TRP A 63 -18.50 3.88 -0.22
CA TRP A 63 -18.44 3.99 -1.67
C TRP A 63 -19.40 5.07 -2.20
N SER A 64 -20.61 5.15 -1.64
CA SER A 64 -21.63 6.13 -2.03
C SER A 64 -21.23 7.57 -1.67
N ASP A 65 -20.66 7.78 -0.50
CA ASP A 65 -20.21 9.12 -0.09
C ASP A 65 -19.02 9.56 -0.95
N LEU A 66 -18.10 8.64 -1.27
CA LEU A 66 -17.03 8.92 -2.21
C LEU A 66 -17.56 9.32 -3.59
N GLN A 67 -18.67 8.72 -4.05
CA GLN A 67 -19.30 9.06 -5.32
C GLN A 67 -19.91 10.45 -5.35
N VAL A 68 -20.54 10.88 -4.25
CA VAL A 68 -21.13 12.21 -4.10
C VAL A 68 -20.05 13.28 -3.91
N ASP A 69 -19.08 13.01 -3.02
CA ASP A 69 -18.05 13.96 -2.61
C ASP A 69 -16.74 13.81 -3.38
N TYR A 70 -16.72 13.04 -4.48
CA TYR A 70 -15.53 12.73 -5.27
C TYR A 70 -14.65 13.97 -5.52
N LYS A 71 -15.26 15.09 -5.94
CA LYS A 71 -14.53 16.34 -6.23
C LYS A 71 -13.79 16.90 -5.01
N LYS A 72 -14.38 16.79 -3.82
CA LYS A 72 -13.76 17.23 -2.55
C LYS A 72 -12.68 16.25 -2.09
N MET A 73 -12.86 14.97 -2.38
CA MET A 73 -11.93 13.90 -2.00
C MET A 73 -10.71 13.81 -2.93
N ARG A 74 -10.73 14.44 -4.12
CA ARG A 74 -9.58 14.45 -5.04
C ARG A 74 -8.29 14.87 -4.34
N GLY A 75 -7.25 14.07 -4.52
CA GLY A 75 -5.94 14.28 -3.91
C GLY A 75 -5.82 13.79 -2.47
N GLN A 76 -6.91 13.36 -1.84
CA GLN A 76 -6.91 12.79 -0.49
C GLN A 76 -6.69 11.28 -0.54
N SER A 77 -6.08 10.75 0.53
CA SER A 77 -5.98 9.32 0.77
C SER A 77 -7.24 8.85 1.50
N VAL A 78 -7.95 7.89 0.91
CA VAL A 78 -9.18 7.33 1.48
C VAL A 78 -9.11 5.81 1.51
N THR A 79 -9.90 5.22 2.40
CA THR A 79 -10.19 3.79 2.42
C THR A 79 -11.67 3.60 2.13
N THR A 80 -12.00 2.84 1.10
CA THR A 80 -13.37 2.50 0.73
C THR A 80 -13.47 1.02 0.37
N SER A 81 -14.63 0.43 0.62
CA SER A 81 -14.89 -0.96 0.29
C SER A 81 -15.93 -1.09 -0.83
N GLY A 82 -15.87 -2.19 -1.58
CA GLY A 82 -16.73 -2.41 -2.74
C GLY A 82 -16.49 -3.77 -3.41
N LYS A 83 -17.28 -4.06 -4.44
CA LYS A 83 -17.06 -5.22 -5.30
C LYS A 83 -16.05 -4.86 -6.38
N PHE A 84 -14.92 -5.53 -6.39
CA PHE A 84 -13.81 -5.25 -7.28
C PHE A 84 -13.68 -6.30 -8.37
N LEU A 85 -13.74 -5.85 -9.63
CA LEU A 85 -13.45 -6.65 -10.81
C LEU A 85 -12.04 -6.35 -11.29
N PHE A 86 -11.17 -7.35 -11.21
CA PHE A 86 -9.78 -7.22 -11.63
C PHE A 86 -9.60 -7.40 -13.14
N MET A 87 -8.83 -6.52 -13.77
CA MET A 87 -8.62 -6.48 -15.22
C MET A 87 -7.11 -6.40 -15.58
N GLY A 88 -6.24 -6.97 -14.74
CA GLY A 88 -4.79 -7.01 -14.97
C GLY A 88 -4.05 -5.89 -14.24
N GLU A 89 -3.78 -4.76 -14.90
CA GLU A 89 -3.03 -3.64 -14.28
C GLU A 89 -3.94 -2.64 -13.55
N GLN A 90 -5.24 -2.80 -13.74
CA GLN A 90 -6.30 -1.97 -13.19
C GLN A 90 -7.53 -2.82 -12.89
N GLY A 91 -8.51 -2.23 -12.23
CA GLY A 91 -9.82 -2.84 -12.07
C GLY A 91 -10.90 -1.83 -11.78
N LEU A 92 -12.11 -2.34 -11.57
CA LEU A 92 -13.30 -1.54 -11.36
C LEU A 92 -13.86 -1.85 -9.98
N LEU A 93 -14.03 -0.81 -9.15
CA LEU A 93 -14.64 -0.90 -7.84
C LEU A 93 -16.09 -0.41 -7.90
N TYR A 94 -17.01 -1.35 -7.81
CA TYR A 94 -18.45 -1.15 -7.77
C TYR A 94 -18.96 -1.03 -6.33
N ASP A 95 -20.15 -0.46 -6.19
CA ASP A 95 -20.94 -0.61 -4.97
C ASP A 95 -21.24 -2.10 -4.71
N LYS A 96 -21.19 -2.52 -3.45
CA LYS A 96 -21.51 -3.89 -3.04
C LYS A 96 -22.95 -4.28 -3.39
N ASN A 97 -23.86 -3.32 -3.46
CA ASN A 97 -25.27 -3.54 -3.78
C ASN A 97 -25.54 -3.69 -5.30
N GLY A 98 -24.51 -3.75 -6.14
CA GLY A 98 -24.67 -4.01 -7.59
C GLY A 98 -24.99 -2.77 -8.42
N GLY A 99 -24.49 -1.60 -8.03
CA GLY A 99 -24.62 -0.38 -8.84
C GLY A 99 -23.87 -0.45 -10.17
N MET A 100 -24.36 0.25 -11.20
CA MET A 100 -23.74 0.29 -12.54
C MET A 100 -22.54 1.26 -12.65
N THR A 101 -22.29 2.06 -11.61
CA THR A 101 -21.20 3.03 -11.59
C THR A 101 -20.01 2.45 -10.84
N ALA A 102 -18.80 2.74 -11.32
CA ALA A 102 -17.57 2.21 -10.76
C ALA A 102 -16.49 3.27 -10.67
N PHE A 103 -15.59 3.09 -9.72
CA PHE A 103 -14.30 3.78 -9.71
C PHE A 103 -13.25 2.91 -10.37
N PHE A 104 -12.40 3.53 -11.18
CA PHE A 104 -11.21 2.88 -11.70
C PHE A 104 -10.16 2.79 -10.59
N VAL A 105 -9.61 1.62 -10.37
CA VAL A 105 -8.54 1.42 -9.39
C VAL A 105 -7.28 1.06 -10.15
N ASN A 106 -6.26 1.92 -10.05
CA ASN A 106 -4.92 1.57 -10.52
C ASN A 106 -4.23 0.74 -9.42
N VAL A 107 -3.83 -0.47 -9.78
CA VAL A 107 -3.18 -1.44 -8.89
C VAL A 107 -1.74 -1.76 -9.30
N GLU A 108 -1.23 -1.16 -10.39
CA GLU A 108 0.12 -1.38 -10.93
C GLU A 108 1.24 -1.17 -9.90
N LYS A 109 1.03 -0.23 -8.98
CA LYS A 109 2.01 0.13 -7.93
C LYS A 109 1.85 -0.67 -6.64
N LEU A 110 0.94 -1.63 -6.60
CA LEU A 110 0.76 -2.46 -5.42
C LEU A 110 1.94 -3.41 -5.21
N PRO A 111 2.20 -3.79 -3.95
CA PRO A 111 3.13 -4.87 -3.63
C PRO A 111 2.78 -6.18 -4.35
N ARG A 112 3.80 -6.98 -4.69
CA ARG A 112 3.66 -8.24 -5.44
C ARG A 112 2.70 -9.24 -4.77
N ASP A 113 2.74 -9.32 -3.45
CA ASP A 113 1.87 -10.15 -2.62
C ASP A 113 0.40 -9.75 -2.77
N GLN A 114 0.10 -8.45 -2.72
CA GLN A 114 -1.26 -7.93 -2.92
C GLN A 114 -1.74 -8.13 -4.36
N LEU A 115 -0.88 -7.90 -5.35
CA LEU A 115 -1.19 -8.20 -6.75
C LEU A 115 -1.52 -9.68 -6.93
N SER A 116 -0.67 -10.58 -6.41
CA SER A 116 -0.90 -12.03 -6.47
C SER A 116 -2.25 -12.41 -5.86
N LEU A 117 -2.64 -11.77 -4.75
CA LEU A 117 -3.92 -12.00 -4.12
C LEU A 117 -5.09 -11.56 -5.01
N LEU A 118 -4.98 -10.44 -5.74
CA LEU A 118 -5.99 -10.01 -6.71
C LEU A 118 -6.11 -10.98 -7.89
N TYR A 119 -4.99 -11.43 -8.46
CA TYR A 119 -4.99 -12.39 -9.57
C TYR A 119 -5.73 -13.69 -9.21
N ASN A 120 -5.51 -14.20 -7.99
CA ASN A 120 -6.04 -15.49 -7.56
C ASN A 120 -7.51 -15.43 -7.14
N ASN A 121 -7.99 -14.28 -6.64
CA ASN A 121 -9.31 -14.20 -5.99
C ASN A 121 -10.30 -13.27 -6.69
N CYS A 122 -9.84 -12.33 -7.51
CA CYS A 122 -10.67 -11.21 -7.98
C CYS A 122 -10.93 -11.20 -9.49
N THR A 123 -10.50 -12.24 -10.22
CA THR A 123 -10.74 -12.36 -11.68
C THR A 123 -12.23 -12.42 -12.03
N SER A 124 -13.06 -13.08 -11.20
CA SER A 124 -14.52 -13.11 -11.35
C SER A 124 -15.26 -12.02 -10.58
N GLY A 125 -14.52 -11.10 -9.96
CA GLY A 125 -15.05 -10.17 -8.97
C GLY A 125 -14.94 -10.72 -7.53
N CYS A 126 -14.49 -9.87 -6.61
CA CYS A 126 -14.35 -10.16 -5.18
C CYS A 126 -14.76 -8.93 -4.38
N ASP A 127 -15.02 -9.08 -3.08
CA ASP A 127 -15.22 -7.92 -2.22
C ASP A 127 -13.87 -7.51 -1.61
N ILE A 128 -13.54 -6.22 -1.70
CA ILE A 128 -12.28 -5.69 -1.18
C ILE A 128 -12.50 -4.38 -0.43
N SER A 129 -11.55 -4.08 0.44
CA SER A 129 -11.26 -2.74 0.91
C SER A 129 -10.01 -2.22 0.21
N VAL A 130 -10.11 -1.06 -0.45
CA VAL A 130 -8.99 -0.38 -1.11
C VAL A 130 -8.64 0.89 -0.35
N SER A 131 -7.36 1.06 -0.05
CA SER A 131 -6.81 2.30 0.48
C SER A 131 -5.91 2.94 -0.56
N GLY A 132 -6.14 4.22 -0.86
CA GLY A 132 -5.40 4.88 -1.93
C GLY A 132 -5.76 6.34 -2.12
N LYS A 133 -5.04 6.99 -3.04
CA LYS A 133 -5.24 8.40 -3.35
C LYS A 133 -6.33 8.56 -4.40
N VAL A 134 -7.36 9.33 -4.08
CA VAL A 134 -8.45 9.64 -5.02
C VAL A 134 -7.94 10.58 -6.12
N GLY A 135 -8.23 10.25 -7.37
CA GLY A 135 -7.77 11.02 -8.51
C GLY A 135 -8.34 10.48 -9.81
N ASP A 136 -7.76 10.91 -10.93
CA ASP A 136 -8.14 10.36 -12.22
C ASP A 136 -7.28 9.15 -12.56
N VAL A 137 -7.92 8.08 -13.00
CA VAL A 137 -7.27 6.92 -13.58
C VAL A 137 -7.84 6.80 -15.00
N MET A 138 -6.98 6.86 -16.02
CA MET A 138 -7.41 6.83 -17.43
C MET A 138 -8.45 7.90 -17.78
N MET A 139 -8.29 9.13 -17.24
CA MET A 139 -9.25 10.25 -17.39
C MET A 139 -10.64 10.00 -16.80
N GLN A 140 -10.81 8.93 -16.02
CA GLN A 140 -12.04 8.59 -15.31
C GLN A 140 -11.86 8.71 -13.80
N ARG A 141 -12.98 8.77 -13.08
CA ARG A 141 -12.96 8.80 -11.61
C ARG A 141 -12.30 7.54 -11.08
N GLY A 142 -11.29 7.70 -10.23
CA GLY A 142 -10.56 6.55 -9.74
C GLY A 142 -9.77 6.78 -8.46
N ILE A 143 -9.03 5.73 -8.11
CA ILE A 143 -8.20 5.61 -6.93
C ILE A 143 -6.88 4.99 -7.38
N THR A 144 -5.76 5.62 -7.05
CA THR A 144 -4.46 4.96 -7.13
C THR A 144 -4.24 4.18 -5.85
N ALA A 145 -4.31 2.86 -5.91
CA ALA A 145 -4.24 2.00 -4.73
C ALA A 145 -2.84 2.04 -4.12
N ALA A 146 -2.79 2.22 -2.81
CA ALA A 146 -1.60 2.05 -1.98
C ALA A 146 -1.62 0.68 -1.27
N SER A 147 -2.81 0.20 -0.90
CA SER A 147 -3.03 -1.15 -0.40
C SER A 147 -4.43 -1.67 -0.71
N VAL A 148 -4.57 -3.00 -0.74
CA VAL A 148 -5.85 -3.71 -0.88
C VAL A 148 -5.91 -4.88 0.10
N ASN A 149 -7.10 -5.13 0.63
CA ASN A 149 -7.42 -6.30 1.45
C ASN A 149 -8.71 -6.94 0.93
N LEU A 150 -8.76 -8.28 0.92
CA LEU A 150 -10.02 -8.99 0.70
C LEU A 150 -10.95 -8.78 1.89
N GLU A 151 -12.23 -8.64 1.60
CA GLU A 151 -13.29 -8.73 2.59
C GLU A 151 -14.04 -10.05 2.36
N ASP A 152 -14.27 -10.79 3.45
CA ASP A 152 -15.03 -12.05 3.45
C ASP A 152 -16.55 -11.80 3.40
#